data_AF-A0A7M7MQG4-F1
#
_entry.id   AF-A0A7M7MQG4-F1
#
_cell.length_a   1.000
_cell.length_b   1.000
_cell.length_c   1.000
_cell.angle_alpha   90.00
_cell.angle_beta   90.00
_cell.angle_gamma   90.00
#
_symmetry.space_group_name_H-M   'P 1'
#
loop_
_entity.id
_entity.type
_entity.pdbx_description
1 polymer ?
#
loop_
_entity_poly.entity_id
_entity_poly.type
_entity_poly.pdbx_seq_one_letter_code
_entity_poly.pdbx_strand_id
1 'polypeptide(L)'
;MLRSTSNVLKQRQNLIQCLNMEKSTKGKNNKLTIKPNISGLSEKCCKVPSTPVGPNAAKNTEYKNPEYFCYHTETFGEAEVELAKYRLPAPSNKIPFHK
;
A
#
# COMPACT_ATOMS: atom_id res chain seq x y z
N MET A 1 5.42 24.97 -34.08
CA MET A 1 6.29 25.42 -32.98
C MET A 1 7.22 24.27 -32.57
N LEU A 2 8.47 24.28 -33.02
CA LEU A 2 9.46 23.26 -32.63
C LEU A 2 9.97 23.56 -31.21
N ARG A 3 9.88 22.58 -30.29
CA ARG A 3 10.42 22.73 -28.94
C ARG A 3 11.95 22.72 -28.99
N SER A 4 12.57 23.64 -28.26
CA SER A 4 14.04 23.79 -28.18
C SER A 4 14.71 22.51 -27.66
N THR A 5 15.72 22.03 -28.39
CA THR A 5 16.46 20.77 -28.14
C THR A 5 17.32 20.81 -26.87
N SER A 6 17.61 22.00 -26.34
CA SER A 6 18.38 22.17 -25.10
C SER A 6 17.67 21.59 -23.87
N ASN A 7 16.34 21.67 -23.83
CA ASN A 7 15.52 21.14 -22.73
C ASN A 7 15.46 19.60 -22.73
N VAL A 8 15.61 18.98 -23.90
CA VAL A 8 15.58 17.52 -24.06
C VAL A 8 16.87 16.89 -23.50
N LEU A 9 18.03 17.51 -23.76
CA LEU A 9 19.31 17.04 -23.20
C LEU A 9 19.34 17.15 -21.67
N LYS A 10 18.76 18.23 -21.11
CA LYS A 10 18.61 18.42 -19.66
C LYS A 10 17.71 17.36 -19.02
N GLN A 11 16.61 16.97 -19.69
CA GLN A 11 15.72 15.90 -19.20
C GLN A 11 16.42 14.53 -19.17
N ARG A 12 17.29 14.22 -20.14
CA ARG A 12 18.02 12.94 -20.17
C ARG A 12 19.09 12.84 -19.08
N GLN A 13 19.78 13.94 -18.76
CA GLN A 13 20.75 13.98 -17.65
C GLN A 13 20.09 13.70 -16.30
N ASN A 14 18.90 14.26 -16.05
CA ASN A 14 18.16 14.01 -14.81
C ASN A 14 17.71 12.54 -14.68
N LEU A 15 17.32 11.89 -15.77
CA LEU A 15 16.91 10.47 -15.75
C LEU A 15 18.09 9.54 -15.40
N ILE A 16 19.29 9.81 -15.93
CA ILE A 16 20.50 9.04 -15.63
C ILE A 16 20.95 9.27 -14.17
N GLN A 17 20.71 10.44 -13.60
CA GLN A 17 21.06 10.72 -12.21
C GLN A 17 20.14 10.01 -11.21
N CYS A 18 18.87 9.77 -11.56
CA CYS A 18 17.96 8.95 -10.74
C CYS A 18 18.39 7.48 -10.68
N LEU A 19 18.92 6.92 -11.77
CA LEU A 19 19.40 5.54 -11.83
C LEU A 19 20.73 5.33 -11.08
N ASN A 20 21.52 6.39 -10.89
CA ASN A 20 22.81 6.32 -10.20
C ASN A 20 22.77 6.71 -8.71
N MET A 21 21.59 7.04 -8.16
CA MET A 21 21.42 7.45 -6.76
C MET A 21 21.28 6.28 -5.77
N GLU A 22 21.67 5.07 -6.18
CA GLU A 22 21.70 3.89 -5.30
C GLU A 22 22.93 3.83 -4.37
N LYS A 23 23.84 4.81 -4.43
CA LYS A 23 25.04 4.81 -3.59
C LYS A 23 25.05 5.96 -2.60
N SER A 24 24.96 5.56 -1.32
CA SER A 24 25.12 6.36 -0.10
C SER A 24 23.83 7.01 0.42
N THR A 25 22.99 6.19 1.04
CA THR A 25 22.34 6.60 2.28
C THR A 25 23.02 5.85 3.42
N LYS A 26 23.50 6.58 4.43
CA LYS A 26 23.91 6.03 5.72
C LYS A 26 22.63 5.62 6.47
N GLY A 27 21.88 4.68 5.88
CA GLY A 27 20.71 4.08 6.49
C GLY A 27 21.20 3.25 7.67
N LYS A 28 20.74 3.58 8.89
CA LYS A 28 20.88 2.66 10.02
C LYS A 28 20.33 1.32 9.54
N ASN A 29 21.20 0.31 9.45
CA ASN A 29 20.84 -1.09 9.24
C ASN A 29 20.10 -1.58 10.49
N ASN A 30 18.91 -1.04 10.74
CA ASN A 30 17.94 -1.70 11.58
C ASN A 30 17.47 -2.88 10.75
N LYS A 31 18.13 -4.04 10.93
CA LYS A 31 17.63 -5.33 10.48
C LYS A 31 16.17 -5.38 10.91
N LEU A 32 15.26 -5.18 9.96
CA LEU A 32 13.82 -5.24 10.22
C LEU A 32 13.57 -6.65 10.74
N THR A 33 13.31 -6.78 12.03
CA THR A 33 12.83 -8.02 12.63
C THR A 33 11.43 -8.21 12.07
N ILE A 34 11.34 -8.91 10.94
CA ILE A 34 10.05 -9.28 10.33
C ILE A 34 9.35 -10.15 11.37
N LYS A 35 8.32 -9.62 12.02
CA LYS A 35 7.45 -10.41 12.89
C LYS A 35 6.65 -11.33 11.96
N PRO A 36 6.89 -12.65 11.98
CA PRO A 36 6.31 -13.56 10.99
C PRO A 36 4.82 -13.81 11.20
N ASN A 37 4.26 -13.38 12.33
CA ASN A 37 2.85 -13.57 12.67
C ASN A 37 2.17 -12.22 12.81
N ILE A 38 1.76 -11.65 11.67
CA ILE A 38 0.90 -10.47 11.63
C ILE A 38 -0.53 -10.99 11.73
N SER A 39 -1.23 -10.63 12.80
CA SER A 39 -2.68 -10.81 12.88
C SER A 39 -3.30 -10.12 11.66
N GLY A 40 -4.17 -10.83 10.92
CA GLY A 40 -4.89 -10.27 9.78
C GLY A 40 -5.77 -9.08 10.16
N LEU A 41 -6.59 -8.62 9.21
CA LEU A 41 -7.50 -7.49 9.45
C LEU A 41 -8.37 -7.73 10.68
N SER A 42 -8.53 -6.70 11.50
CA SER A 42 -9.31 -6.80 12.73
C SER A 42 -10.82 -6.88 12.44
N GLU A 43 -11.60 -7.16 13.48
CA GLU A 43 -13.06 -7.15 13.43
C GLU A 43 -13.64 -5.77 13.04
N LYS A 44 -12.84 -4.70 13.09
CA LYS A 44 -13.22 -3.37 12.58
C LYS A 44 -13.34 -3.33 11.07
N CYS A 45 -12.59 -4.15 10.34
CA CYS A 45 -12.68 -4.23 8.89
C CYS A 45 -13.80 -5.19 8.48
N CYS A 46 -13.76 -6.42 9.00
CA CYS A 46 -14.73 -7.46 8.67
C CYS A 46 -14.87 -8.44 9.83
N LYS A 47 -16.09 -8.59 10.34
CA LYS A 47 -16.41 -9.63 11.31
C LYS A 47 -16.67 -10.94 10.57
N VAL A 48 -15.79 -11.92 10.74
CA VAL A 48 -15.98 -13.25 10.15
C VAL A 48 -17.22 -13.90 10.77
N PRO A 49 -18.25 -14.21 9.98
CA PRO A 49 -19.49 -14.75 10.51
C PRO A 49 -19.29 -16.23 10.91
N SER A 50 -19.69 -16.58 12.13
CA SER A 50 -19.80 -17.97 12.57
C SER A 50 -21.11 -18.62 12.15
N THR A 51 -22.12 -17.80 11.85
CA THR A 51 -23.45 -18.19 11.39
C THR A 51 -23.61 -17.91 9.89
N PRO A 52 -24.52 -18.61 9.19
CA PRO A 52 -24.87 -18.28 7.82
C PRO A 52 -25.34 -16.82 7.72
N VAL A 53 -24.85 -16.10 6.71
CA VAL A 53 -25.21 -14.68 6.45
C VAL A 53 -26.35 -14.53 5.45
N GLY A 54 -26.83 -15.65 4.93
CA GLY A 54 -27.94 -15.71 3.99
C GLY A 54 -28.17 -17.14 3.49
N PRO A 55 -29.20 -17.36 2.65
CA PRO A 55 -29.45 -18.66 2.02
C PRO A 55 -28.23 -19.07 1.19
N ASN A 56 -27.70 -20.27 1.45
CA ASN A 56 -26.49 -20.78 0.78
C ASN A 56 -25.24 -19.90 0.91
N ALA A 57 -25.19 -19.01 1.91
CA ALA A 57 -24.05 -18.14 2.20
C ALA A 57 -23.46 -18.48 3.57
N ALA A 58 -22.76 -19.62 3.63
CA ALA A 58 -21.99 -20.08 4.77
C ALA A 58 -20.67 -20.72 4.30
N LYS A 59 -19.69 -20.89 5.19
CA LYS A 59 -18.40 -21.52 4.81
C LYS A 59 -18.55 -22.96 4.31
N ASN A 60 -19.60 -23.65 4.74
CA ASN A 60 -19.88 -25.04 4.40
C ASN A 60 -20.73 -25.19 3.12
N THR A 61 -21.16 -24.10 2.49
CA THR A 61 -21.99 -24.14 1.28
C THR A 61 -21.14 -24.01 0.01
N GLU A 62 -21.79 -23.95 -1.15
CA GLU A 62 -21.14 -23.80 -2.46
C GLU A 62 -20.38 -22.48 -2.58
N TYR A 63 -21.01 -21.36 -2.19
CA TYR A 63 -20.37 -20.04 -2.21
C TYR A 63 -19.30 -19.92 -1.12
N LYS A 64 -18.04 -19.67 -1.53
CA LYS A 64 -16.87 -19.75 -0.64
C LYS A 64 -16.47 -18.47 0.09
N ASN A 65 -17.06 -17.32 -0.24
CA ASN A 65 -16.72 -16.02 0.36
C ASN A 65 -17.92 -15.30 1.00
N PRO A 66 -18.63 -15.92 1.96
CA PRO A 66 -19.76 -15.29 2.63
C PRO A 66 -19.39 -13.99 3.37
N GLU A 67 -18.11 -13.78 3.70
CA GLU A 67 -17.60 -12.60 4.41
C GLU A 67 -17.88 -11.28 3.67
N TYR A 68 -18.00 -11.33 2.33
CA TYR A 68 -18.33 -10.15 1.53
C TYR A 68 -19.64 -9.47 1.98
N PHE A 69 -20.62 -10.26 2.43
CA PHE A 69 -21.91 -9.73 2.91
C PHE A 69 -21.80 -9.00 4.26
N CYS A 70 -20.71 -9.18 4.99
CA CYS A 70 -20.49 -8.55 6.30
C CYS A 70 -19.74 -7.22 6.23
N TYR A 71 -19.40 -6.74 5.03
CA TYR A 71 -18.74 -5.44 4.88
C TYR A 71 -19.70 -4.29 5.17
N HIS A 72 -19.15 -3.21 5.75
CA HIS A 72 -19.84 -1.94 5.94
C HIS A 72 -19.16 -0.85 5.09
N THR A 73 -19.79 0.32 5.00
CA THR A 73 -19.33 1.43 4.15
C THR A 73 -17.90 1.87 4.45
N GLU A 74 -17.46 1.74 5.70
CA GLU A 74 -16.14 2.16 6.16
C GLU A 74 -15.08 1.04 6.14
N THR A 75 -15.45 -0.20 5.79
CA THR A 75 -14.54 -1.36 5.80
C THR A 75 -13.23 -1.09 5.05
N PHE A 76 -13.33 -0.39 3.91
CA PHE A 76 -12.15 -0.06 3.11
C PHE A 76 -11.22 0.95 3.81
N GLY A 77 -11.79 1.96 4.49
CA GLY A 77 -11.03 2.95 5.23
C GLY A 77 -10.34 2.37 6.45
N GLU A 78 -11.04 1.52 7.21
CA GLU A 78 -10.47 0.79 8.35
C GLU A 78 -9.31 -0.10 7.91
N ALA A 79 -9.46 -0.81 6.79
CA ALA A 79 -8.39 -1.64 6.23
C ALA A 79 -7.17 -0.80 5.83
N GLU A 80 -7.37 0.40 5.28
CA GLU A 80 -6.27 1.31 4.97
C GLU A 80 -5.49 1.75 6.22
N VAL A 81 -6.20 2.11 7.30
CA VAL A 81 -5.58 2.51 8.57
C VAL A 81 -4.78 1.36 9.18
N GLU A 82 -5.31 0.14 9.15
CA GLU A 82 -4.61 -1.05 9.66
C GLU A 82 -3.38 -1.40 8.83
N LEU A 83 -3.49 -1.35 7.49
CA LEU A 83 -2.38 -1.65 6.58
C LEU A 83 -1.28 -0.59 6.63
N ALA A 84 -1.60 0.67 6.95
CA ALA A 84 -0.63 1.76 7.01
C ALA A 84 0.57 1.46 7.95
N LYS A 85 0.35 0.68 9.01
CA LYS A 85 1.39 0.25 9.97
C LYS A 85 2.48 -0.62 9.33
N TYR A 86 2.14 -1.31 8.25
CA TYR A 86 3.02 -2.25 7.55
C TYR A 86 3.54 -1.69 6.22
N ARG A 87 3.06 -0.51 5.79
CA ARG A 87 3.53 0.16 4.57
C ARG A 87 4.93 0.74 4.76
N LEU A 88 5.67 0.79 3.66
CA LEU A 88 6.93 1.52 3.60
C LEU A 88 6.67 3.03 3.62
N PRO A 89 7.64 3.85 4.09
CA PRO A 89 7.51 5.30 4.02
C PRO A 89 7.38 5.76 2.56
N ALA A 90 6.51 6.74 2.33
CA ALA A 90 6.33 7.33 1.01
C ALA A 90 7.62 8.02 0.53
N PRO A 91 7.95 7.96 -0.77
CA PRO A 91 9.06 8.72 -1.31
C PRO A 91 8.78 10.22 -1.21
N SER A 92 9.82 11.01 -0.95
CA SER A 92 9.73 12.48 -0.90
C SER A 92 10.59 13.12 -1.98
N ASN A 93 10.08 14.19 -2.60
CA ASN A 93 10.89 15.09 -3.40
C ASN A 93 11.84 15.91 -2.52
N LYS A 94 12.98 16.32 -3.08
CA LYS A 94 13.95 17.20 -2.39
C LYS A 94 13.41 18.62 -2.16
N ILE A 95 12.45 19.06 -2.96
CA ILE A 95 11.87 20.41 -2.92
C ILE A 95 10.35 20.26 -2.73
N PRO A 96 9.74 20.94 -1.74
CA PRO A 96 8.29 20.91 -1.54
C PRO A 96 7.56 21.63 -2.68
N PHE A 97 6.36 21.17 -3.00
CA PHE A 97 5.57 21.67 -4.14
C PHE A 97 5.10 23.13 -3.95
N HIS A 98 4.81 23.54 -2.71
CA HIS A 98 4.43 24.91 -2.39
C HIS A 98 5.56 25.59 -1.61
N LYS A 99 6.27 26.50 -2.28
CA LYS A 99 7.14 27.52 -1.68
C LYS A 99 6.58 28.88 -2.01
#